data_AF-A0A535E2R5-F1
#
_entry.id   AF-A0A535E2R5-F1
#
_cell.length_a   1.000
_cell.length_b   1.000
_cell.length_c   1.000
_cell.angle_alpha   90.00
_cell.angle_beta   90.00
_cell.angle_gamma   90.00
#
_symmetry.space_group_name_H-M   'P 1'
#
loop_
_entity.id
_entity.type
_entity.pdbx_description
1 polymer ?
#
loop_
_entity_poly.entity_id
_entity_poly.type
_entity_poly.pdbx_seq_one_letter_code
_entity_poly.pdbx_strand_id
1 'polypeptide(L)' 'MAVSIHLERRLNPPLGMRIAVPVAAVVAGLVAGGVILALGGHDPIDAYNSMWEGSLGSSDGIEATL' A
#
# COMPACT_ATOMS: atom_id res chain seq x y z
N MET A 1 -31.16 7.41 -20.13
CA MET A 1 -30.24 6.30 -20.46
C MET A 1 -29.87 5.63 -19.15
N ALA A 2 -30.50 4.49 -18.82
CA ALA A 2 -30.28 3.83 -17.55
C ALA A 2 -29.10 2.84 -17.69
N VAL A 3 -28.01 3.10 -16.98
CA VAL A 3 -26.88 2.17 -16.90
C VAL A 3 -27.25 1.08 -15.91
N SER A 4 -27.60 -0.11 -16.41
CA SER A 4 -27.84 -1.28 -15.57
C SER A 4 -26.50 -1.93 -15.21
N ILE A 5 -26.01 -1.70 -13.99
CA ILE A 5 -24.82 -2.38 -13.46
C ILE A 5 -25.26 -3.78 -13.02
N HIS A 6 -24.96 -4.81 -13.83
CA HIS A 6 -25.16 -6.20 -13.45
C HIS A 6 -23.91 -6.71 -12.71
N LEU A 7 -24.02 -6.89 -11.39
CA LEU A 7 -22.91 -7.33 -10.55
C LEU A 7 -22.89 -8.87 -10.50
N GLU A 8 -22.38 -9.50 -11.57
CA GLU A 8 -22.16 -10.95 -11.59
C GLU A 8 -20.85 -11.33 -10.90
N ARG A 9 -20.90 -12.36 -10.04
CA ARG A 9 -19.70 -12.94 -9.41
C ARG A 9 -18.85 -13.64 -10.46
N ARG A 10 -17.85 -12.95 -11.01
CA ARG A 10 -16.91 -13.54 -11.96
C ARG A 10 -16.08 -14.63 -11.25
N LEU A 11 -16.31 -15.89 -11.63
CA LEU A 11 -15.56 -17.05 -11.13
C LEU A 11 -14.06 -16.98 -11.44
N ASN A 12 -13.68 -16.24 -12.49
CA ASN A 12 -12.30 -15.98 -12.86
C ASN A 12 -12.11 -14.46 -13.02
N PRO A 13 -11.55 -13.75 -12.03
CA PRO A 13 -11.23 -12.34 -12.20
C PRO A 13 -10.14 -12.19 -13.27
N PRO A 14 -10.26 -11.20 -14.18
CA PRO A 14 -9.25 -10.95 -15.21
C PRO A 14 -7.90 -10.61 -14.58
N LEU A 15 -6.80 -10.94 -15.27
CA LEU A 15 -5.43 -10.70 -14.78
C LEU A 15 -5.22 -9.27 -14.28
N GLY A 16 -5.77 -8.28 -15.00
CA GLY A 16 -5.72 -6.89 -14.58
C GLY A 16 -6.34 -6.65 -13.20
N MET A 17 -7.48 -7.25 -12.89
CA MET A 17 -8.13 -7.10 -11.59
C MET A 17 -7.39 -7.84 -10.47
N ARG A 18 -6.77 -8.99 -10.80
CA ARG A 18 -5.95 -9.75 -9.84
C ARG A 18 -4.72 -8.98 -9.37
N ILE A 19 -4.21 -8.07 -10.19
CA ILE A 19 -3.04 -7.22 -9.86
C ILE A 19 -3.51 -5.86 -9.32
N ALA A 20 -4.51 -5.25 -9.96
CA ALA A 20 -4.99 -3.93 -9.57
C ALA A 20 -5.57 -3.90 -8.16
N VAL A 21 -6.30 -4.94 -7.75
CA VAL A 21 -6.89 -5.00 -6.40
C VAL A 21 -5.83 -5.00 -5.30
N PRO A 22 -4.84 -5.91 -5.28
CA PRO A 22 -3.81 -5.88 -4.23
C PRO A 22 -2.94 -4.63 -4.30
N VAL A 23 -2.58 -4.14 -5.49
CA VAL A 23 -1.81 -2.89 -5.62
C VAL A 23 -2.60 -1.71 -5.05
N ALA A 24 -3.90 -1.59 -5.38
CA ALA A 24 -4.75 -0.54 -4.84
C ALA A 24 -4.91 -0.66 -3.32
N ALA A 25 -4.97 -1.88 -2.76
CA ALA A 25 -5.02 -2.10 -1.32
C ALA A 25 -3.73 -1.62 -0.63
N VAL A 26 -2.56 -1.92 -1.19
CA VAL A 26 -1.27 -1.43 -0.67
C VAL A 26 -1.20 0.10 -0.71
N VAL A 27 -1.57 0.70 -1.84
CA VAL A 27 -1.60 2.16 -1.99
C VAL A 27 -2.58 2.78 -1.00
N ALA A 28 -3.79 2.22 -0.84
CA ALA A 28 -4.76 2.70 0.12
C ALA A 28 -4.24 2.59 1.57
N GLY A 29 -3.52 1.53 1.91
CA GLY A 29 -2.84 1.36 3.19
C GLY A 29 -1.80 2.46 3.45
N LEU A 30 -0.96 2.76 2.45
CA LEU A 30 0.02 3.85 2.54
C LEU A 30 -0.67 5.22 2.68
N VAL A 31 -1.74 5.47 1.94
CA VAL A 31 -2.49 6.73 2.09
C VAL A 31 -3.10 6.84 3.48
N ALA A 32 -3.76 5.78 3.97
CA ALA A 32 -4.37 5.77 5.30
C ALA A 32 -3.31 5.96 6.41
N GLY A 33 -2.19 5.26 6.33
CA GLY A 33 -1.07 5.43 7.26
C GLY A 33 -0.49 6.84 7.23
N GLY A 34 -0.34 7.42 6.03
CA GLY A 34 0.18 8.77 5.87
C GLY A 34 -0.76 9.83 6.44
N VAL A 35 -2.07 9.63 6.28
CA VAL A 35 -3.08 10.48 6.93
C VAL A 35 -2.94 10.43 8.45
N ILE A 36 -2.75 9.24 9.04
CA ILE A 36 -2.56 9.11 10.49
C ILE A 36 -1.29 9.85 10.95
N LEU A 37 -0.18 9.71 10.22
CA LEU A 37 1.08 10.40 10.53
C LEU A 37 0.93 11.92 10.45
N ALA A 38 0.28 12.41 9.39
CA ALA A 38 0.00 13.83 9.21
C ALA A 38 -0.88 14.41 10.32
N LEU A 39 -1.92 13.67 10.74
CA LEU A 39 -2.76 14.07 11.88
C LEU A 39 -1.96 14.09 13.19
N GLY A 40 -0.92 13.27 13.31
CA GLY A 40 0.03 13.31 14.42
C GLY A 40 1.07 14.43 14.33
N GLY A 41 1.03 15.28 13.30
CA GLY A 41 1.98 16.38 13.09
C GLY A 41 3.31 15.99 12.46
N HIS A 42 3.41 14.79 11.89
CA HIS A 42 4.62 14.30 11.22
C HIS A 42 4.46 14.42 9.70
N ASP A 43 5.56 14.68 9.00
CA ASP A 43 5.57 14.54 7.54
C ASP A 43 5.56 13.05 7.15
N PRO A 44 4.56 12.57 6.39
CA PRO A 44 4.46 11.16 6.04
C PRO A 44 5.58 10.67 5.13
N ILE A 45 6.11 11.53 4.25
CA ILE A 45 7.17 11.14 3.30
C ILE A 45 8.47 10.93 4.06
N ASP A 46 8.82 11.85 4.96
CA ASP A 46 10.01 11.73 5.82
C ASP A 46 9.90 10.51 6.75
N ALA A 47 8.72 10.26 7.31
CA ALA A 47 8.47 9.07 8.12
C ALA A 47 8.66 7.77 7.32
N TYR A 48 8.12 7.69 6.10
CA TYR A 48 8.32 6.52 5.24
C TYR A 48 9.76 6.32 4.79
N ASN A 49 10.47 7.40 4.44
CA ASN A 49 11.89 7.33 4.11
C ASN A 49 12.72 6.84 5.32
N SER A 50 12.42 7.34 6.52
CA SER A 50 13.09 6.90 7.75
C SER A 50 12.82 5.44 8.07
N MET A 51 11.57 4.97 7.90
CA MET A 51 11.21 3.56 8.07
C MET A 51 11.90 2.66 7.04
N TRP A 52 11.98 3.12 5.79
CA TRP A 52 12.67 2.39 4.73
C TRP A 52 14.16 2.23 5.03
N GLU A 53 14.83 3.34 5.38
CA GLU A 53 16.24 3.35 5.75
C GLU A 53 16.51 2.46 6.97
N GLY A 54 15.67 2.56 8.00
CA GLY A 54 15.80 1.76 9.22
C GLY A 54 15.47 0.28 9.06
N SER A 55 14.70 -0.11 8.05
CA SER A 55 14.32 -1.52 7.83
C SER A 55 15.13 -2.24 6.76
N LEU A 56 15.62 -1.52 5.74
CA LEU A 56 16.27 -2.09 4.55
C LEU A 56 17.56 -1.36 4.12
N GLY A 57 17.83 -0.17 4.66
CA GLY A 57 18.93 0.71 4.21
C GLY A 57 20.28 0.47 4.89
N SER A 58 20.32 -0.10 6.11
CA SER A 58 21.59 -0.40 6.77
C SER A 58 22.12 -1.79 6.38
N SER A 59 23.40 -1.85 5.98
CA SER A 59 24.12 -3.12 5.78
C SER A 59 24.05 -4.03 7.01
N ASP A 60 24.00 -3.44 8.20
CA ASP A 60 23.90 -4.13 9.49
C ASP A 60 22.50 -4.72 9.76
N GLY A 61 21.44 -4.22 9.12
CA GLY A 61 20.08 -4.72 9.30
C GLY A 61 19.87 -6.12 8.74
N ILE A 62 20.57 -6.46 7.65
CA ILE A 62 20.60 -7.82 7.09
C ILE A 62 21.46 -8.74 7.96
N GLU A 63 22.59 -8.26 8.49
CA GLU A 63 23.44 -9.00 9.44
C GLU A 63 22.74 -9.27 10.77
N ALA A 64 21.87 -8.38 11.25
CA ALA A 64 21.10 -8.61 12.49
C ALA A 64 20.08 -9.77 12.38
N THR A 65 19.80 -10.25 11.17
CA THR A 65 18.86 -11.36 10.89
C THR A 65 19.51 -12.69 10.49
N LEU A 66 20.84 -12.75 10.32
CA LEU A 66 21.59 -13.95 9.93
C LEU A 66 22.60 -14.36 11.01
#